data_AF-A0A0B2UFW7-F1
#
_entry.id   AF-A0A0B2UFW7-F1
#
_cell.length_a   1.000
_cell.length_b   1.000
_cell.length_c   1.000
_cell.angle_alpha   90.00
_cell.angle_beta   90.00
_cell.angle_gamma   90.00
#
_symmetry.space_group_name_H-M   'P 1'
#
loop_
_entity.id
_entity.type
_entity.pdbx_description
1 polymer ?
#
loop_
_entity_poly.entity_id
_entity_poly.type
_entity_poly.pdbx_seq_one_letter_code
_entity_poly.pdbx_strand_id
1 'polypeptide(L)'
;MKSDIDLPNDRACESEECNMSSHSHDEESNDELSDEQIDYEVIDYNTCMDEQVAMVMAQAKVFGAFMSLFKCFFCPKALVSGDLVLSFGVFIPLSSINMTFNERFGKEINLLITKANNKVSVDDVYVFCIERAGDIPLEMILDMYRTLKYADQKHIVFISRVVQCKVADAREAAKEFREYKQTDLNLMPVRGEEVLLLSSYICKSDLRIDRSVFRLFLLSSKMFGSFVSRFGKEVERGRD
;
A
#
# COMPACT_ATOMS: atom_id res chain seq x y z
N MET A 1 14.89 29.78 67.74
CA MET A 1 16.32 29.43 67.93
C MET A 1 16.85 29.13 66.53
N LYS A 2 17.43 30.10 65.79
CA LYS A 2 18.83 30.59 65.81
C LYS A 2 19.82 29.42 65.96
N SER A 3 20.67 29.07 65.00
CA SER A 3 21.63 29.85 64.17
C SER A 3 21.88 29.08 62.85
N ASP A 4 21.96 29.67 61.65
CA ASP A 4 22.87 30.69 61.06
C ASP A 4 24.34 30.25 60.97
N ILE A 5 24.87 30.17 59.73
CA ILE A 5 26.09 30.84 59.21
C ILE A 5 26.22 30.58 57.68
N ASP A 6 25.80 31.58 56.89
CA ASP A 6 26.46 32.36 55.80
C ASP A 6 27.62 31.75 54.95
N LEU A 7 27.50 31.61 53.60
CA LEU A 7 27.73 32.55 52.43
C LEU A 7 29.22 32.60 51.94
N PRO A 8 29.60 33.11 50.73
CA PRO A 8 28.89 33.58 49.50
C PRO A 8 29.39 32.89 48.19
N ASN A 9 28.72 32.87 47.02
CA ASN A 9 28.42 33.87 45.96
C ASN A 9 29.57 34.75 45.39
N ASP A 10 29.66 34.74 44.05
CA ASP A 10 29.96 35.85 43.10
C ASP A 10 31.09 35.65 42.06
N ARG A 11 30.60 35.62 40.81
CA ARG A 11 30.99 36.43 39.64
C ARG A 11 32.05 35.95 38.63
N ALA A 12 31.56 36.03 37.39
CA ALA A 12 32.27 36.05 36.12
C ALA A 12 33.25 37.23 35.98
N CYS A 13 34.21 37.08 35.06
CA CYS A 13 34.79 38.19 34.31
C CYS A 13 35.22 37.69 32.91
N GLU A 14 34.75 38.40 31.90
CA GLU A 14 35.06 38.30 30.47
C GLU A 14 36.40 38.99 30.12
N SER A 15 36.81 38.80 28.85
CA SER A 15 37.66 39.66 27.98
C SER A 15 38.94 38.92 27.46
N GLU A 16 39.40 38.98 26.20
CA GLU A 16 39.20 39.88 25.05
C GLU A 16 39.38 39.13 23.70
N GLU A 17 38.79 39.68 22.64
CA GLU A 17 38.98 39.34 21.21
C GLU A 17 40.24 39.97 20.59
N CYS A 18 40.59 39.49 19.37
CA CYS A 18 41.31 40.12 18.22
C CYS A 18 42.58 39.34 17.79
N ASN A 19 42.90 39.06 16.51
CA ASN A 19 42.30 39.32 15.20
C ASN A 19 43.09 38.54 14.11
N MET A 20 42.38 38.07 13.06
CA MET A 20 42.75 38.01 11.62
C MET A 20 43.91 37.15 11.04
N SER A 21 43.45 36.18 10.21
CA SER A 21 43.71 36.00 8.77
C SER A 21 44.94 35.24 8.26
N SER A 22 44.70 34.11 7.60
CA SER A 22 45.08 33.92 6.18
C SER A 22 44.31 32.76 5.53
N HIS A 23 43.78 33.04 4.34
CA HIS A 23 43.04 32.14 3.45
C HIS A 23 43.94 31.15 2.71
N SER A 24 43.26 30.17 2.09
CA SER A 24 43.63 29.35 0.92
C SER A 24 44.34 28.03 1.29
N HIS A 25 43.97 26.86 0.80
CA HIS A 25 43.13 26.47 -0.34
C HIS A 25 42.43 25.13 -0.02
N ASP A 26 41.14 25.06 -0.39
CA ASP A 26 40.53 23.99 -1.18
C ASP A 26 41.03 22.56 -0.95
N GLU A 27 40.28 21.80 -0.15
CA GLU A 27 39.64 20.57 -0.65
C GLU A 27 38.26 20.49 0.01
N GLU A 28 37.31 21.28 -0.53
CA GLU A 28 35.91 20.85 -0.51
C GLU A 28 35.89 19.56 -1.33
N SER A 29 36.02 18.42 -0.65
CA SER A 29 35.50 17.17 -1.18
C SER A 29 33.99 17.36 -1.30
N ASN A 30 33.55 17.95 -2.41
CA ASN A 30 32.26 17.64 -2.99
C ASN A 30 32.28 16.14 -3.26
N ASP A 31 31.98 15.35 -2.23
CA ASP A 31 31.22 14.14 -2.43
C ASP A 31 29.91 14.63 -3.06
N GLU A 32 29.92 14.75 -4.39
CA GLU A 32 28.73 14.56 -5.18
C GLU A 32 28.19 13.21 -4.71
N LEU A 33 27.24 13.24 -3.77
CA LEU A 33 26.34 12.14 -3.52
C LEU A 33 25.74 11.86 -4.90
N SER A 34 26.34 10.93 -5.63
CA SER A 34 25.74 10.42 -6.84
C SER A 34 24.37 9.96 -6.39
N ASP A 35 23.33 10.62 -6.87
CA ASP A 35 21.96 10.17 -6.70
C ASP A 35 21.94 8.73 -7.22
N GLU A 36 22.12 7.75 -6.32
CA GLU A 36 22.09 6.34 -6.65
C GLU A 36 20.67 6.06 -7.10
N GLN A 37 20.47 6.09 -8.42
CA GLN A 37 19.20 5.80 -9.02
C GLN A 37 18.84 4.36 -8.66
N ILE A 38 17.81 4.21 -7.83
CA ILE A 38 17.27 2.89 -7.48
C ILE A 38 16.58 2.35 -8.73
N ASP A 39 17.12 1.26 -9.27
CA ASP A 39 16.54 0.57 -10.41
C ASP A 39 15.43 -0.38 -9.97
N TYR A 40 14.24 -0.16 -10.53
CA TYR A 40 13.06 -0.98 -10.28
C TYR A 40 12.69 -1.78 -11.53
N GLU A 41 12.33 -3.04 -11.34
CA GLU A 41 11.86 -3.90 -12.43
C GLU A 41 10.62 -4.68 -12.02
N VAL A 42 9.66 -4.82 -12.95
CA VAL A 42 8.53 -5.73 -12.79
C VAL A 42 8.80 -7.03 -13.53
N ILE A 43 8.92 -8.12 -12.78
CA ILE A 43 9.27 -9.44 -13.30
C ILE A 43 8.15 -10.46 -13.07
N ASP A 44 8.18 -11.53 -13.87
CA ASP A 44 7.37 -12.72 -13.60
C ASP A 44 7.88 -13.41 -12.34
N TYR A 45 6.95 -13.78 -11.46
CA TYR A 45 7.28 -14.55 -10.28
C TYR A 45 7.85 -15.92 -10.64
N ASN A 46 8.82 -16.35 -9.83
CA ASN A 46 9.33 -17.70 -9.84
C ASN A 46 9.59 -18.17 -8.40
N THR A 47 9.79 -19.48 -8.23
CA THR A 47 9.87 -20.12 -6.91
C THR A 47 11.09 -19.73 -6.08
N CYS A 48 12.12 -19.08 -6.64
CA CYS A 48 13.23 -18.57 -5.82
C CYS A 48 12.81 -17.39 -4.93
N MET A 49 11.67 -16.77 -5.24
CA MET A 49 11.14 -15.60 -4.53
C MET A 49 10.20 -15.96 -3.39
N ASP A 50 9.92 -17.25 -3.19
CA ASP A 50 8.92 -17.78 -2.27
C ASP A 50 8.97 -17.14 -0.88
N GLU A 51 10.16 -17.09 -0.28
CA GLU A 51 10.35 -16.54 1.07
C GLU A 51 10.07 -15.03 1.12
N GLN A 52 10.59 -14.26 0.16
CA GLN A 52 10.42 -12.81 0.11
C GLN A 52 8.96 -12.42 -0.17
N VAL A 53 8.31 -13.14 -1.09
CA VAL A 53 6.88 -12.99 -1.37
C VAL A 53 6.05 -13.29 -0.13
N ALA A 54 6.39 -14.36 0.60
CA ALA A 54 5.72 -14.68 1.87
C ALA A 54 5.82 -13.55 2.88
N MET A 55 7.02 -12.96 3.02
CA MET A 55 7.27 -11.85 3.94
C MET A 55 6.47 -10.61 3.57
N VAL A 56 6.44 -10.22 2.29
CA VAL A 56 5.64 -9.09 1.80
C VAL A 56 4.14 -9.35 2.04
N MET A 57 3.66 -10.55 1.70
CA MET A 57 2.24 -10.90 1.80
C MET A 57 1.77 -11.12 3.25
N ALA A 58 2.66 -11.48 4.18
CA ALA A 58 2.34 -11.54 5.60
C ALA A 58 1.88 -10.19 6.16
N GLN A 59 2.31 -9.08 5.56
CA GLN A 59 1.89 -7.73 5.95
C GLN A 59 0.39 -7.48 5.72
N ALA A 60 -0.23 -8.21 4.78
CA ALA A 60 -1.66 -8.09 4.48
C ALA A 60 -2.54 -8.54 5.66
N LYS A 61 -2.07 -9.51 6.45
CA LYS A 61 -2.85 -10.20 7.51
C LYS A 61 -4.20 -10.76 7.03
N VAL A 62 -4.30 -11.08 5.73
CA VAL A 62 -5.52 -11.63 5.11
C VAL A 62 -5.53 -13.16 5.15
N PHE A 63 -4.36 -13.79 5.01
CA PHE A 63 -4.20 -15.23 4.87
C PHE A 63 -3.57 -15.85 6.11
N GLY A 64 -4.07 -17.01 6.55
CA GLY A 64 -3.47 -17.78 7.64
C GLY A 64 -2.24 -18.58 7.21
N ALA A 65 -2.20 -19.04 5.96
CA ALA A 65 -1.10 -19.85 5.40
C ALA A 65 -0.87 -19.53 3.91
N PHE A 66 -0.42 -18.30 3.61
CA PHE A 66 -0.27 -17.83 2.22
C PHE A 66 0.63 -18.73 1.35
N MET A 67 1.70 -19.30 1.92
CA MET A 67 2.61 -20.23 1.25
C MET A 67 1.90 -21.42 0.58
N SER A 68 0.81 -21.89 1.19
CA SER A 68 0.05 -23.03 0.63
C SER A 68 -0.62 -22.71 -0.71
N LEU A 69 -0.69 -21.42 -1.09
CA LEU A 69 -1.38 -20.93 -2.28
C LEU A 69 -0.48 -20.77 -3.51
N PHE A 70 0.84 -20.97 -3.38
CA PHE A 70 1.80 -20.66 -4.45
C PHE A 70 1.51 -21.41 -5.75
N LYS A 71 0.98 -22.64 -5.65
CA LYS A 71 0.60 -23.47 -6.79
C LYS A 71 -0.68 -23.01 -7.49
N CYS A 72 -1.42 -22.08 -6.91
CA CYS A 72 -2.71 -21.60 -7.39
C CYS A 72 -2.62 -20.19 -7.99
N PHE A 73 -1.43 -19.62 -8.06
CA PHE A 73 -1.22 -18.26 -8.55
C PHE A 73 -1.51 -18.17 -10.04
N PHE A 74 -2.33 -17.19 -10.40
CA PHE A 74 -2.59 -16.81 -11.78
C PHE A 74 -1.93 -15.48 -12.08
N CYS A 75 -1.04 -15.49 -13.08
CA CYS A 75 -0.23 -14.35 -13.53
C CYS A 75 0.40 -13.52 -12.39
N PRO A 76 1.13 -14.16 -11.44
CA PRO A 76 1.81 -13.45 -10.37
C PRO A 76 2.93 -12.56 -10.91
N LYS A 77 3.00 -11.32 -10.41
CA LYS A 77 4.03 -10.32 -10.73
C LYS A 77 4.73 -9.86 -9.46
N ALA A 78 6.04 -9.65 -9.56
CA ALA A 78 6.85 -9.07 -8.50
C ALA A 78 7.47 -7.77 -9.00
N LEU A 79 7.46 -6.73 -8.17
CA LEU A 79 8.30 -5.56 -8.34
C LEU A 79 9.56 -5.78 -7.51
N VAL A 80 10.73 -5.65 -8.12
CA VAL A 80 12.03 -5.88 -7.50
C VAL A 80 12.96 -4.70 -7.64
N SER A 81 13.98 -4.65 -6.78
CA SER A 81 15.18 -3.84 -6.91
C SER A 81 16.38 -4.75 -6.68
N GLY A 82 17.10 -5.09 -7.75
CA GLY A 82 18.05 -6.21 -7.73
C GLY A 82 17.35 -7.52 -7.34
N ASP A 83 17.87 -8.21 -6.32
CA ASP A 83 17.32 -9.48 -5.84
C ASP A 83 16.21 -9.35 -4.79
N LEU A 84 15.83 -8.11 -4.42
CA LEU A 84 14.87 -7.84 -3.36
C LEU A 84 13.45 -7.66 -3.93
N VAL A 85 12.49 -8.46 -3.45
CA VAL A 85 11.06 -8.31 -3.76
C VAL A 85 10.47 -7.22 -2.88
N LEU A 86 10.05 -6.13 -3.53
CA LEU A 86 9.47 -4.97 -2.89
C LEU A 86 7.95 -4.97 -2.95
N SER A 87 7.36 -5.53 -4.00
CA SER A 87 5.91 -5.69 -4.11
C SER A 87 5.55 -6.97 -4.83
N PHE A 88 4.38 -7.51 -4.50
CA PHE A 88 3.85 -8.71 -5.13
C PHE A 88 2.36 -8.53 -5.42
N GLY A 89 1.96 -8.81 -6.66
CA GLY A 89 0.58 -8.77 -7.13
C GLY A 89 0.19 -10.10 -7.76
N VAL A 90 -0.96 -10.66 -7.37
CA VAL A 90 -1.41 -11.97 -7.85
C VAL A 90 -2.93 -12.10 -7.88
N PHE A 91 -3.45 -12.88 -8.83
CA PHE A 91 -4.82 -13.37 -8.82
C PHE A 91 -4.84 -14.82 -8.33
N ILE A 92 -5.77 -15.15 -7.45
CA ILE A 92 -5.95 -16.50 -6.95
C ILE A 92 -7.40 -16.92 -7.14
N PRO A 93 -7.70 -18.02 -7.85
CA PRO A 93 -9.06 -18.51 -8.00
C PRO A 93 -9.72 -18.76 -6.64
N LEU A 94 -10.95 -18.27 -6.44
CA LEU A 94 -11.67 -18.41 -5.16
C LEU A 94 -11.85 -19.88 -4.76
N SER A 95 -12.07 -20.75 -5.75
CA SER A 95 -12.15 -22.20 -5.57
C SER A 95 -10.89 -22.82 -4.94
N SER A 96 -9.73 -22.18 -5.10
CA SER A 96 -8.44 -22.66 -4.58
C SER A 96 -8.10 -22.16 -3.17
N ILE A 97 -8.85 -21.21 -2.62
CA ILE A 97 -8.52 -20.49 -1.37
C ILE A 97 -9.60 -20.57 -0.30
N ASN A 98 -10.74 -21.21 -0.60
CA ASN A 98 -11.87 -21.33 0.34
C ASN A 98 -11.50 -21.99 1.68
N MET A 99 -10.42 -22.79 1.75
CA MET A 99 -9.93 -23.40 3.00
C MET A 99 -8.76 -22.64 3.66
N THR A 100 -8.25 -21.59 3.03
CA THR A 100 -7.02 -20.89 3.44
C THR A 100 -7.27 -19.47 3.93
N PHE A 101 -8.44 -18.91 3.62
CA PHE A 101 -8.91 -17.68 4.22
C PHE A 101 -9.25 -17.87 5.71
N ASN A 102 -9.13 -16.77 6.46
CA ASN A 102 -9.89 -16.64 7.69
C ASN A 102 -11.39 -16.88 7.38
N GLU A 103 -12.08 -17.69 8.17
CA GLU A 103 -13.49 -18.05 7.96
C GLU A 103 -14.39 -16.82 7.73
N ARG A 104 -14.06 -15.69 8.37
CA ARG A 104 -14.79 -14.42 8.18
C ARG A 104 -14.63 -13.83 6.78
N PHE A 105 -13.44 -13.89 6.19
CA PHE A 105 -13.23 -13.45 4.80
C PHE A 105 -14.05 -14.32 3.84
N GLY A 106 -14.03 -15.64 4.00
CA GLY A 106 -14.82 -16.55 3.16
C GLY A 106 -16.33 -16.24 3.21
N LYS A 107 -16.87 -16.01 4.41
CA LYS A 107 -18.28 -15.60 4.59
C LYS A 107 -18.59 -14.28 3.91
N GLU A 108 -17.73 -13.29 4.06
CA GLU A 108 -17.94 -11.95 3.48
C GLU A 108 -17.86 -11.96 1.95
N ILE A 109 -16.92 -12.71 1.38
CA ILE A 109 -16.81 -12.89 -0.08
C ILE A 109 -18.07 -13.56 -0.63
N ASN A 110 -18.57 -14.61 0.03
CA ASN A 110 -19.83 -15.26 -0.38
C ASN A 110 -21.02 -14.31 -0.29
N LEU A 111 -21.06 -13.42 0.71
CA LEU A 111 -22.07 -12.38 0.83
C LEU A 111 -22.00 -11.38 -0.34
N LEU A 112 -20.81 -10.96 -0.76
CA LEU A 112 -20.61 -10.10 -1.92
C LEU A 112 -21.12 -10.74 -3.21
N ILE A 113 -20.77 -12.01 -3.44
CA ILE A 113 -21.22 -12.80 -4.60
C ILE A 113 -22.75 -12.90 -4.61
N THR A 114 -23.36 -13.20 -3.46
CA THR A 114 -24.82 -13.30 -3.33
C THR A 114 -25.51 -11.95 -3.62
N LYS A 115 -24.93 -10.84 -3.13
CA LYS A 115 -25.42 -9.47 -3.40
C LYS A 115 -25.37 -9.09 -4.88
N ALA A 116 -24.52 -9.75 -5.68
CA ALA A 116 -24.49 -9.58 -7.14
C ALA A 116 -25.65 -10.30 -7.88
N ASN A 117 -26.71 -10.68 -7.15
CA ASN A 117 -27.96 -11.27 -7.67
C ASN A 117 -27.77 -12.60 -8.41
N ASN A 118 -26.94 -13.51 -7.89
CA ASN A 118 -26.73 -14.88 -8.39
C ASN A 118 -26.26 -14.99 -9.86
N LYS A 119 -25.74 -13.90 -10.46
CA LYS A 119 -25.16 -13.92 -11.80
C LYS A 119 -23.68 -14.31 -11.82
N VAL A 120 -23.07 -14.47 -10.65
CA VAL A 120 -21.65 -14.71 -10.46
C VAL A 120 -21.46 -16.12 -9.90
N SER A 121 -20.80 -16.98 -10.66
CA SER A 121 -20.36 -18.29 -10.18
C SER A 121 -19.10 -18.13 -9.34
N VAL A 122 -18.98 -18.90 -8.24
CA VAL A 122 -17.77 -18.95 -7.41
C VAL A 122 -16.53 -19.34 -8.23
N ASP A 123 -16.68 -20.22 -9.22
CA ASP A 123 -15.58 -20.68 -10.08
C ASP A 123 -15.07 -19.60 -11.04
N ASP A 124 -15.87 -18.55 -11.26
CA ASP A 124 -15.53 -17.41 -12.12
C ASP A 124 -14.93 -16.23 -11.32
N VAL A 125 -14.73 -16.40 -10.00
CA VAL A 125 -14.23 -15.37 -9.09
C VAL A 125 -12.76 -15.61 -8.74
N TYR A 126 -11.98 -14.55 -8.87
CA TYR A 126 -10.59 -14.51 -8.43
C TYR A 126 -10.44 -13.49 -7.32
N VAL A 127 -9.64 -13.78 -6.32
CA VAL A 127 -9.22 -12.77 -5.35
C VAL A 127 -7.93 -12.16 -5.85
N PHE A 128 -7.93 -10.85 -6.02
CA PHE A 128 -6.72 -10.09 -6.29
C PHE A 128 -6.06 -9.70 -4.98
N CYS A 129 -4.77 -9.97 -4.90
CA CYS A 129 -3.94 -9.67 -3.74
C CYS A 129 -2.75 -8.86 -4.21
N ILE A 130 -2.53 -7.75 -3.52
CA ILE A 130 -1.36 -6.91 -3.73
C ILE A 130 -0.86 -6.44 -2.38
N GLU A 131 0.44 -6.58 -2.17
CA GLU A 131 1.13 -5.90 -1.08
C GLU A 131 2.46 -5.35 -1.53
N ARG A 132 2.91 -4.32 -0.81
CA ARG A 132 4.18 -3.65 -1.05
C ARG A 132 4.89 -3.29 0.25
N ALA A 133 6.21 -3.26 0.19
CA ALA A 133 7.03 -2.50 1.12
C ALA A 133 6.63 -1.02 1.10
N GLY A 134 6.94 -0.31 2.19
CA GLY A 134 6.68 1.13 2.28
C GLY A 134 7.44 1.93 1.21
N ASP A 135 6.90 3.09 0.86
CA ASP A 135 7.58 4.16 0.11
C ASP A 135 8.08 3.80 -1.31
N ILE A 136 7.36 2.92 -2.01
CA ILE A 136 7.60 2.68 -3.45
C ILE A 136 6.93 3.78 -4.29
N PRO A 137 7.63 4.37 -5.28
CA PRO A 137 7.02 5.33 -6.21
C PRO A 137 5.76 4.77 -6.88
N LEU A 138 4.72 5.60 -6.97
CA LEU A 138 3.41 5.17 -7.48
C LEU A 138 3.48 4.66 -8.92
N GLU A 139 4.46 5.11 -9.68
CA GLU A 139 4.62 4.74 -11.09
C GLU A 139 5.13 3.32 -11.24
N MET A 140 6.00 2.88 -10.32
CA MET A 140 6.45 1.49 -10.27
C MET A 140 5.30 0.56 -9.87
N ILE A 141 4.42 1.02 -8.98
CA ILE A 141 3.19 0.30 -8.62
C ILE A 141 2.22 0.24 -9.81
N LEU A 142 2.05 1.35 -10.53
CA LEU A 142 1.22 1.41 -11.73
C LEU A 142 1.73 0.46 -12.82
N ASP A 143 3.04 0.39 -13.02
CA ASP A 143 3.65 -0.54 -13.97
C ASP A 143 3.38 -1.99 -13.58
N MET A 144 3.44 -2.30 -12.28
CA MET A 144 3.00 -3.62 -11.81
C MET A 144 1.53 -3.90 -12.15
N TYR A 145 0.61 -2.96 -11.90
CA TYR A 145 -0.80 -3.12 -12.31
C TYR A 145 -1.00 -3.30 -13.82
N ARG A 146 -0.20 -2.61 -14.64
CA ARG A 146 -0.28 -2.68 -16.12
C ARG A 146 0.22 -4.02 -16.68
N THR A 147 1.18 -4.66 -16.02
CA THR A 147 1.75 -5.94 -16.47
C THR A 147 0.91 -7.16 -16.08
N LEU A 148 -0.06 -6.99 -15.17
CA LEU A 148 -1.00 -8.04 -14.78
C LEU A 148 -1.92 -8.42 -15.95
N LYS A 149 -2.05 -9.72 -16.22
CA LYS A 149 -2.99 -10.23 -17.22
C LYS A 149 -4.34 -10.51 -16.59
N TYR A 150 -5.19 -9.47 -16.54
CA TYR A 150 -6.50 -9.56 -15.88
C TYR A 150 -7.71 -9.71 -16.81
N ALA A 151 -7.52 -9.59 -18.12
CA ALA A 151 -8.61 -9.61 -19.10
C ALA A 151 -9.37 -10.95 -19.13
N ASP A 152 -8.72 -12.04 -18.75
CA ASP A 152 -9.28 -13.39 -18.76
C ASP A 152 -10.12 -13.70 -17.51
N GLN A 153 -10.04 -12.89 -16.46
CA GLN A 153 -10.91 -13.06 -15.29
C GLN A 153 -12.28 -12.48 -15.58
N LYS A 154 -13.35 -13.10 -15.09
CA LYS A 154 -14.70 -12.51 -15.20
C LYS A 154 -14.99 -11.59 -14.03
N HIS A 155 -14.69 -12.08 -12.82
CA HIS A 155 -14.95 -11.38 -11.58
C HIS A 155 -13.73 -11.37 -10.67
N ILE A 156 -13.46 -10.21 -10.09
CA ILE A 156 -12.31 -9.97 -9.23
C ILE A 156 -12.81 -9.45 -7.89
N VAL A 157 -12.41 -10.09 -6.81
CA VAL A 157 -12.53 -9.56 -5.46
C VAL A 157 -11.23 -8.84 -5.12
N PHE A 158 -11.29 -7.52 -4.98
CA PHE A 158 -10.18 -6.71 -4.51
C PHE A 158 -10.30 -6.53 -3.00
N ILE A 159 -9.25 -6.84 -2.24
CA ILE A 159 -9.20 -6.65 -0.79
C ILE A 159 -8.29 -5.47 -0.46
N SER A 160 -8.89 -4.37 0.01
CA SER A 160 -8.19 -3.18 0.46
C SER A 160 -8.20 -3.11 1.98
N ARG A 161 -7.07 -2.73 2.59
CA ARG A 161 -7.01 -2.42 4.02
C ARG A 161 -7.34 -0.95 4.20
N VAL A 162 -8.27 -0.63 5.09
CA VAL A 162 -8.72 0.76 5.34
C VAL A 162 -8.51 1.15 6.79
N VAL A 163 -8.34 2.45 7.02
CA VAL A 163 -8.20 3.07 8.34
C VAL A 163 -9.26 4.13 8.54
N GLN A 164 -9.74 4.24 9.78
CA GLN A 164 -10.64 5.32 10.16
C GLN A 164 -9.88 6.65 10.12
N CYS A 165 -10.33 7.57 9.28
CA CYS A 165 -9.75 8.90 9.21
C CYS A 165 -10.07 9.70 10.47
N LYS A 166 -9.11 10.55 10.86
CA LYS A 166 -9.39 11.65 11.78
C LYS A 166 -10.30 12.66 11.06
N VAL A 167 -11.00 13.47 11.84
CA VAL A 167 -11.98 14.45 11.31
C VAL A 167 -11.34 15.41 10.30
N ALA A 168 -10.09 15.83 10.53
CA ALA A 168 -9.35 16.70 9.61
C ALA A 168 -9.10 16.02 8.26
N ASP A 169 -8.52 14.81 8.28
CA ASP A 169 -8.19 14.03 7.08
C ASP A 169 -9.45 13.70 6.26
N ALA A 170 -10.55 13.33 6.94
CA ALA A 170 -11.82 13.04 6.28
C ALA A 170 -12.42 14.28 5.58
N ARG A 171 -12.18 15.49 6.11
CA ARG A 171 -12.59 16.74 5.45
C ARG A 171 -11.74 17.04 4.24
N GLU A 172 -10.43 16.78 4.30
CA GLU A 172 -9.54 17.01 3.17
C GLU A 172 -9.84 16.04 2.03
N ALA A 173 -9.98 14.75 2.34
CA ALA A 173 -10.40 13.73 1.38
C ALA A 173 -11.74 14.09 0.71
N ALA A 174 -12.69 14.69 1.46
CA ALA A 174 -13.97 15.13 0.90
C ALA A 174 -13.86 16.34 -0.04
N LYS A 175 -12.83 17.19 0.11
CA LYS A 175 -12.56 18.29 -0.83
C LYS A 175 -11.90 17.79 -2.11
N GLU A 176 -11.03 16.80 -1.98
CA GLU A 176 -10.28 16.18 -3.07
C GLU A 176 -11.19 15.26 -3.91
N PHE A 177 -11.91 14.36 -3.24
CA PHE A 177 -12.76 13.33 -3.87
C PHE A 177 -14.26 13.63 -3.70
N ARG A 178 -14.69 14.77 -4.22
CA ARG A 178 -16.09 15.26 -4.05
C ARG A 178 -17.14 14.34 -4.66
N GLU A 179 -16.74 13.49 -5.60
CA GLU A 179 -17.58 12.51 -6.26
C GLU A 179 -17.88 11.27 -5.39
N TYR A 180 -17.14 11.05 -4.31
CA TYR A 180 -17.33 9.88 -3.43
C TYR A 180 -18.18 10.21 -2.21
N LYS A 181 -18.84 9.19 -1.66
CA LYS A 181 -19.69 9.36 -0.47
C LYS A 181 -18.82 9.61 0.76
N GLN A 182 -19.23 10.56 1.61
CA GLN A 182 -18.52 10.85 2.87
C GLN A 182 -18.31 9.60 3.74
N THR A 183 -19.28 8.69 3.78
CA THR A 183 -19.18 7.44 4.54
C THR A 183 -18.02 6.57 4.06
N ASP A 184 -17.71 6.60 2.77
CA ASP A 184 -16.62 5.83 2.18
C ASP A 184 -15.27 6.50 2.47
N LEU A 185 -15.23 7.84 2.42
CA LEU A 185 -14.05 8.67 2.72
C LEU A 185 -13.70 8.75 4.20
N ASN A 186 -14.62 8.40 5.09
CA ASN A 186 -14.32 8.24 6.52
C ASN A 186 -13.41 7.03 6.79
N LEU A 187 -13.30 6.12 5.82
CA LEU A 187 -12.48 4.91 5.84
C LEU A 187 -11.58 4.92 4.62
N MET A 188 -10.44 5.60 4.72
CA MET A 188 -9.48 5.70 3.62
C MET A 188 -8.60 4.45 3.55
N PRO A 189 -8.23 4.01 2.35
CA PRO A 189 -7.30 2.91 2.20
C PRO A 189 -5.91 3.28 2.72
N VAL A 190 -5.19 2.28 3.23
CA VAL A 190 -3.78 2.42 3.61
C VAL A 190 -2.92 2.77 2.39
N ARG A 191 -3.30 2.25 1.22
CA ARG A 191 -2.67 2.55 -0.06
C ARG A 191 -3.54 3.54 -0.83
N GLY A 192 -3.03 4.76 -1.00
CA GLY A 192 -3.82 5.91 -1.47
C GLY A 192 -4.52 5.65 -2.80
N GLU A 193 -3.87 4.97 -3.74
CA GLU A 193 -4.42 4.69 -5.07
C GLU A 193 -5.72 3.87 -5.02
N GLU A 194 -5.91 3.05 -3.99
CA GLU A 194 -7.09 2.18 -3.85
C GLU A 194 -8.38 2.97 -3.61
N VAL A 195 -8.30 4.27 -3.31
CA VAL A 195 -9.49 5.13 -3.18
C VAL A 195 -10.24 5.19 -4.51
N LEU A 196 -9.52 5.07 -5.63
CA LEU A 196 -10.07 5.09 -6.98
C LEU A 196 -10.98 3.89 -7.27
N LEU A 197 -10.90 2.80 -6.47
CA LEU A 197 -11.83 1.68 -6.55
C LEU A 197 -13.28 2.10 -6.22
N LEU A 198 -13.47 3.18 -5.47
CA LEU A 198 -14.80 3.73 -5.18
C LEU A 198 -15.53 4.25 -6.44
N SER A 199 -14.80 4.49 -7.53
CA SER A 199 -15.38 4.98 -8.78
C SER A 199 -16.12 3.92 -9.60
N SER A 200 -15.80 2.63 -9.43
CA SER A 200 -16.39 1.58 -10.23
C SER A 200 -16.30 0.21 -9.57
N TYR A 201 -17.46 -0.31 -9.14
CA TYR A 201 -17.59 -1.65 -8.56
C TYR A 201 -19.01 -2.21 -8.77
N ILE A 202 -19.16 -3.53 -8.69
CA ILE A 202 -20.47 -4.21 -8.71
C ILE A 202 -21.14 -4.08 -7.34
N CYS A 203 -20.41 -4.49 -6.29
CA CYS A 203 -20.82 -4.33 -4.90
C CYS A 203 -19.58 -4.21 -4.02
N LYS A 204 -19.76 -3.65 -2.82
CA LYS A 204 -18.71 -3.53 -1.81
C LYS A 204 -19.22 -3.89 -0.43
N SER A 205 -18.30 -4.28 0.44
CA SER A 205 -18.57 -4.48 1.86
C SER A 205 -17.34 -4.19 2.71
N ASP A 206 -17.57 -3.86 3.97
CA ASP A 206 -16.49 -3.63 4.93
C ASP A 206 -16.50 -4.77 5.96
N LEU A 207 -15.34 -5.34 6.24
CA LEU A 207 -15.12 -6.44 7.16
C LEU A 207 -14.15 -6.01 8.26
N ARG A 208 -14.54 -6.21 9.53
CA ARG A 208 -13.66 -5.98 10.68
C ARG A 208 -13.12 -7.30 11.21
N ILE A 209 -11.79 -7.42 11.24
CA ILE A 209 -11.07 -8.54 11.87
C ILE A 209 -10.10 -7.94 12.88
N ASP A 210 -10.28 -8.31 14.15
CA ASP A 210 -9.56 -7.74 15.28
C ASP A 210 -9.59 -6.19 15.26
N ARG A 211 -8.42 -5.55 15.15
CA ARG A 211 -8.27 -4.09 15.09
C ARG A 211 -8.20 -3.55 13.66
N SER A 212 -8.23 -4.42 12.66
CA SER A 212 -8.11 -4.05 11.25
C SER A 212 -9.48 -4.00 10.58
N VAL A 213 -9.64 -3.07 9.65
CA VAL A 213 -10.81 -2.97 8.78
C VAL A 213 -10.35 -3.20 7.35
N PHE A 214 -11.09 -4.03 6.64
CA PHE A 214 -10.87 -4.34 5.24
C PHE A 214 -12.11 -3.93 4.46
N ARG A 215 -11.89 -3.35 3.29
CA ARG A 215 -12.93 -3.10 2.30
C ARG A 215 -12.76 -4.05 1.15
N LEU A 216 -13.79 -4.82 0.86
CA LEU A 216 -13.82 -5.77 -0.23
C LEU A 216 -14.68 -5.19 -1.35
N PHE A 217 -14.16 -5.25 -2.58
CA PHE A 217 -14.86 -4.84 -3.79
C PHE A 217 -15.03 -6.04 -4.70
N LEU A 218 -16.24 -6.26 -5.21
CA LEU A 218 -16.47 -7.16 -6.33
C LEU A 218 -16.48 -6.34 -7.62
N LEU A 219 -15.60 -6.69 -8.54
CA LEU A 219 -15.34 -5.99 -9.80
C LEU A 219 -15.55 -6.95 -10.98
N SER A 220 -15.86 -6.42 -12.15
CA SER A 220 -15.54 -7.10 -13.40
C SER A 220 -14.16 -6.69 -13.88
N SER A 221 -13.55 -7.45 -14.79
CA SER A 221 -12.24 -7.09 -15.34
C SER A 221 -12.22 -5.76 -16.08
N LYS A 222 -13.36 -5.36 -16.67
CA LYS A 222 -13.51 -4.00 -17.23
C LYS A 222 -13.44 -2.92 -16.15
N MET A 223 -14.03 -3.15 -14.98
CA MET A 223 -13.97 -2.21 -13.85
C MET A 223 -12.56 -2.15 -13.26
N PHE A 224 -11.87 -3.29 -13.12
CA PHE A 224 -10.47 -3.33 -12.71
C PHE A 224 -9.57 -2.57 -13.70
N GLY A 225 -9.72 -2.80 -15.01
CA GLY A 225 -8.98 -2.04 -16.02
C GLY A 225 -9.31 -0.54 -16.02
N SER A 226 -10.55 -0.17 -15.70
CA SER A 226 -10.94 1.25 -15.53
C SER A 226 -10.26 1.88 -14.31
N PHE A 227 -10.11 1.13 -13.22
CA PHE A 227 -9.32 1.53 -12.05
C PHE A 227 -7.85 1.77 -12.43
N VAL A 228 -7.19 0.80 -13.09
CA VAL A 228 -5.78 0.95 -13.52
C VAL A 228 -5.61 2.16 -14.44
N SER A 229 -6.55 2.38 -15.36
CA SER A 229 -6.53 3.53 -16.26
C SER A 229 -6.70 4.87 -15.54
N ARG A 230 -7.54 4.93 -14.50
CA ARG A 230 -7.68 6.13 -13.66
C ARG A 230 -6.44 6.39 -12.84
N PHE A 231 -5.86 5.35 -12.24
CA PHE A 231 -4.63 5.46 -11.48
C PHE A 231 -3.50 6.04 -12.34
N GLY A 232 -3.37 5.58 -13.59
CA GLY A 232 -2.39 6.16 -14.53
C GLY A 232 -2.57 7.65 -14.79
N LYS A 233 -3.80 8.12 -14.91
CA LYS A 233 -4.08 9.56 -15.08
C LYS A 233 -3.73 10.39 -13.86
N GLU A 234 -3.99 9.89 -12.66
CA GLU A 234 -3.65 10.62 -11.43
C GLU A 234 -2.12 10.67 -11.22
N VAL A 235 -1.42 9.58 -11.54
CA VAL A 235 0.05 9.54 -11.57
C VAL A 235 0.63 10.56 -12.54
N GLU A 236 0.08 10.63 -13.77
CA GLU A 236 0.53 11.60 -14.78
C GLU A 236 0.29 13.04 -14.35
N ARG A 237 -0.85 13.33 -13.71
CA ARG A 237 -1.18 14.68 -13.19
C ARG A 237 -0.31 15.11 -12.01
N GLY A 238 0.10 14.16 -11.15
CA GLY A 238 0.95 14.47 -9.99
C GLY A 238 2.39 14.84 -10.36
N ARG A 239 2.75 14.76 -11.65
CA ARG A 239 4.07 15.14 -12.18
C ARG A 239 4.10 16.58 -12.72
N ASP A 240 2.94 17.19 -12.94
CA ASP A 240 2.77 18.57 -13.42
C ASP A 240 2.66 19.56 -12.25
#